data_AF-A0A534X9W7-F1
#
_entry.id   AF-A0A534X9W7-F1
#
_cell.length_a   1.000
_cell.length_b   1.000
_cell.length_c   1.000
_cell.angle_alpha   90.00
_cell.angle_beta   90.00
_cell.angle_gamma   90.00
#
_symmetry.space_group_name_H-M   'P 1'
#
loop_
_entity.id
_entity.type
_entity.pdbx_description
1 polymer ?
#
loop_
_entity_poly.entity_id
_entity_poly.type
_entity_poly.pdbx_seq_one_letter_code
_entity_poly.pdbx_strand_id
1 'polypeptide(L)' 'MSQPSPRALVVLRVARGAGPPSEQEIRARIDADRVRLGLSPDGAAAYRLAGPYAIELGGRALDEYVAWEI' A
#
# COMPACT_ATOMS: atom_id res chain seq x y z
N MET A 1 9.56 27.81 -1.73
CA MET A 1 8.93 26.75 -0.91
C MET A 1 9.34 25.43 -1.51
N SER A 2 10.00 24.54 -0.75
CA SER A 2 10.38 23.22 -1.25
C SER A 2 9.12 22.39 -1.49
N GLN A 3 8.96 21.86 -2.70
CA GLN A 3 7.86 20.93 -2.99
C GLN A 3 8.09 19.66 -2.17
N PRO A 4 7.07 19.14 -1.45
CA PRO A 4 7.21 17.87 -0.76
C PRO A 4 7.56 16.78 -1.77
N SER A 5 8.57 15.98 -1.46
CA SER A 5 8.96 14.86 -2.32
C SER A 5 7.79 13.90 -2.51
N PRO A 6 7.54 13.42 -3.74
CA PRO A 6 6.51 12.42 -3.99
C PRO A 6 6.79 11.15 -3.18
N ARG A 7 5.71 10.52 -2.70
CA ARG A 7 5.73 9.31 -1.87
C ARG A 7 4.87 8.23 -2.48
N ALA A 8 5.31 6.99 -2.37
CA ALA A 8 4.54 5.84 -2.81
C ALA A 8 3.32 5.61 -1.92
N LEU A 9 2.23 5.19 -2.56
CA LEU A 9 0.98 4.82 -1.91
C LEU A 9 0.35 3.65 -2.64
N VAL A 10 -0.07 2.64 -1.89
CA VAL A 10 -0.60 1.41 -2.44
C VAL A 10 -1.89 1.00 -1.77
N VAL A 11 -2.78 0.44 -2.58
CA VAL A 11 -4.04 -0.15 -2.14
C VAL A 11 -3.94 -1.66 -2.33
N LEU A 12 -4.11 -2.40 -1.23
CA LEU A 12 -4.08 -3.86 -1.21
C LEU A 12 -5.46 -4.39 -0.85
N ARG A 13 -5.90 -5.45 -1.53
CA ARG A 13 -7.20 -6.07 -1.31
C ARG A 13 -7.03 -7.55 -1.05
N VAL A 14 -7.66 -8.02 0.00
CA VAL A 14 -7.67 -9.43 0.41
C VAL A 14 -9.10 -9.93 0.55
N ALA A 15 -9.27 -11.25 0.62
CA ALA A 15 -10.57 -11.82 0.96
C ALA A 15 -11.02 -11.31 2.34
N ARG A 16 -12.31 -11.05 2.50
CA ARG A 16 -12.87 -10.56 3.76
C ARG A 16 -12.51 -11.49 4.92
N GLY A 17 -11.99 -10.91 6.00
CA GLY A 17 -11.59 -11.63 7.21
C GLY A 17 -10.23 -12.34 7.14
N ALA A 18 -9.50 -12.27 6.02
CA ALA A 18 -8.20 -12.92 5.88
C ALA A 18 -7.07 -12.27 6.72
N GLY A 19 -7.31 -11.10 7.30
CA GLY A 19 -6.29 -10.29 7.97
C GLY A 19 -5.49 -9.42 7.00
N PRO A 20 -4.56 -8.60 7.51
CA PRO A 20 -3.75 -7.72 6.66
C PRO A 20 -2.78 -8.52 5.79
N PRO A 21 -2.38 -8.01 4.60
CA PRO A 21 -1.25 -8.55 3.85
C PRO A 21 0.02 -8.59 4.70
N SER A 22 0.93 -9.50 4.39
CA SER A 22 2.20 -9.58 5.11
C SER A 22 3.04 -8.33 4.90
N GLU A 23 3.90 -8.01 5.88
CA GLU A 23 4.82 -6.86 5.77
C GLU A 23 5.67 -6.94 4.49
N GLN A 24 6.13 -8.13 4.11
CA GLN A 24 6.92 -8.34 2.90
C GLN A 24 6.13 -7.98 1.64
N GLU A 25 4.86 -8.38 1.54
CA GLU A 25 3.99 -8.04 0.41
C GLU A 25 3.71 -6.54 0.34
N ILE A 26 3.49 -5.89 1.50
CA ILE A 26 3.26 -4.44 1.55
C ILE A 26 4.51 -3.70 1.05
N ARG A 27 5.70 -4.05 1.54
CA ARG A 27 6.97 -3.46 1.11
C ARG A 27 7.22 -3.66 -0.38
N ALA A 28 7.04 -4.87 -0.88
CA ALA A 28 7.20 -5.16 -2.30
C ALA A 28 6.25 -4.33 -3.18
N ARG A 29 5.03 -4.04 -2.70
CA ARG A 29 4.08 -3.21 -3.44
C ARG A 29 4.46 -1.74 -3.42
N ILE A 30 4.95 -1.23 -2.29
CA ILE A 30 5.49 0.14 -2.18
C ILE A 30 6.67 0.31 -3.12
N ASP A 31 7.63 -0.63 -3.12
CA ASP A 31 8.79 -0.59 -4.02
C ASP A 31 8.37 -0.59 -5.50
N ALA A 32 7.37 -1.40 -5.87
CA ALA A 32 6.83 -1.40 -7.22
C ALA A 32 6.19 -0.05 -7.59
N ASP A 33 5.50 0.60 -6.66
CA ASP A 33 4.92 1.93 -6.88
C ASP A 33 5.99 3.02 -6.98
N ARG A 34 7.06 2.95 -6.17
CA ARG A 34 8.23 3.84 -6.29
C ARG A 34 8.85 3.74 -7.68
N VAL A 35 9.08 2.52 -8.16
CA VAL A 35 9.61 2.28 -9.52
C VAL A 35 8.68 2.89 -10.57
N ARG A 36 7.37 2.69 -10.45
CA ARG A 36 6.36 3.28 -11.36
C ARG A 36 6.39 4.81 -11.34
N LEU A 37 6.65 5.41 -10.18
CA LEU A 37 6.75 6.86 -9.98
C LEU A 37 8.13 7.43 -10.35
N GLY A 38 9.10 6.60 -10.75
CA GLY A 38 10.47 7.03 -11.03
C GLY A 38 11.24 7.48 -9.78
N LEU A 39 10.81 7.04 -8.60
CA LEU A 39 11.49 7.32 -7.34
C LEU A 39 12.66 6.34 -7.15
N SER A 40 13.76 6.82 -6.57
CA SER A 40 14.87 5.95 -6.19
C SER A 40 14.37 4.87 -5.21
N PRO A 41 14.83 3.61 -5.28
CA PRO A 41 14.47 2.62 -4.28
C PRO A 41 14.94 3.08 -2.89
N ASP A 42 14.05 2.97 -1.90
CA ASP A 42 14.37 3.26 -0.50
C ASP A 42 14.00 2.02 0.33
N GLY A 43 14.93 1.06 0.36
CA GLY A 43 14.70 -0.32 0.83
C GLY A 43 14.33 -0.45 2.30
N ALA A 44 14.26 0.66 3.05
CA ALA A 44 13.87 0.68 4.46
C ALA A 44 12.83 1.76 4.80
N ALA A 45 12.15 2.34 3.80
CA ALA A 45 11.15 3.36 4.04
C ALA A 45 10.09 2.86 5.05
N ALA A 46 9.89 3.66 6.10
CA ALA A 46 8.81 3.43 7.05
C ALA A 46 7.47 3.73 6.36
N TYR A 47 6.44 2.95 6.66
CA TYR A 47 5.10 3.15 6.11
C TYR A 47 4.05 3.13 7.22
N ARG A 48 2.91 3.77 6.96
CA ARG A 48 1.68 3.57 7.74
C ARG A 48 0.74 2.65 6.98
N LEU A 49 -0.05 1.89 7.72
CA LEU A 49 -1.11 1.04 7.21
C LEU A 49 -2.44 1.47 7.81
N ALA A 50 -3.47 1.57 6.98
CA ALA A 50 -4.85 1.80 7.40
C ALA A 50 -5.79 0.74 6.82
N GLY A 51 -6.89 0.48 7.54
CA GLY A 51 -7.85 -0.58 7.25
C GLY A 51 -8.01 -1.55 8.44
N PRO A 52 -8.73 -2.67 8.26
CA PRO A 52 -9.44 -3.06 7.04
C PRO A 52 -10.64 -2.17 6.75
N TYR A 53 -10.81 -1.81 5.48
CA TYR A 53 -12.05 -1.21 4.96
C TYR A 53 -12.83 -2.28 4.20
N ALA A 54 -14.02 -2.62 4.69
CA ALA A 54 -14.88 -3.58 4.03
C ALA A 54 -15.42 -2.99 2.72
N ILE A 55 -15.14 -3.65 1.59
CA ILE A 55 -15.62 -3.25 0.26
C ILE A 55 -16.24 -4.42 -0.51
N GLU A 56 -17.05 -4.11 -1.51
CA GLU A 56 -17.54 -5.09 -2.48
C GLU A 56 -17.12 -4.69 -3.89
N LEU A 57 -16.52 -5.63 -4.63
CA LEU A 57 -16.05 -5.39 -5.99
C LEU A 57 -16.46 -6.57 -6.87
N GLY A 58 -17.31 -6.31 -7.86
CA GLY A 58 -17.81 -7.36 -8.78
C GLY A 58 -18.50 -8.53 -8.04
N GLY A 59 -19.28 -8.23 -7.00
CA GLY A 59 -19.96 -9.24 -6.18
C GLY A 59 -19.06 -10.00 -5.20
N ARG A 60 -17.77 -9.65 -5.08
CA ARG A 60 -16.84 -10.27 -4.13
C ARG A 60 -16.68 -9.38 -2.91
N ALA A 61 -16.87 -9.97 -1.73
CA ALA A 61 -16.58 -9.34 -0.44
C ALA A 61 -15.07 -9.33 -0.18
N LEU A 62 -14.49 -8.14 -0.03
CA LEU A 62 -13.07 -7.93 0.22
C LEU A 62 -12.87 -7.02 1.43
N ASP A 63 -11.66 -7.05 1.96
CA ASP A 63 -11.12 -6.04 2.86
C ASP A 63 -9.97 -5.31 2.16
N GLU A 64 -10.03 -3.97 2.18
CA GLU A 64 -9.05 -3.09 1.57
C GLU A 64 -8.15 -2.47 2.64
N TYR A 65 -6.85 -2.44 2.34
CA TYR A 65 -5.82 -1.81 3.15
C TYR A 65 -5.08 -0.77 2.31
N VAL A 66 -4.78 0.36 2.92
CA VAL A 66 -4.04 1.45 2.29
C VAL A 66 -2.71 1.61 3.02
N ALA A 67 -1.60 1.54 2.29
CA ALA A 67 -0.26 1.76 2.83
C ALA A 67 0.43 2.94 2.13
N TRP A 68 1.11 3.79 2.89
CA TRP A 68 1.84 4.94 2.34
C TRP A 68 3.11 5.26 3.15
N GLU A 69 4.10 5.83 2.47
CA GLU A 69 5.39 6.18 3.08
C GLU A 69 5.33 7.37 4.04
N ILE A 70 6.16 7.33 5.09
CA ILE A 70 6.27 8.35 6.15
C ILE A 70 7.40 9.33 5.90
#